data_AF-A0A357WWI1-F1
#
_entry.id   AF-A0A357WWI1-F1
#
_cell.length_a   1.000
_cell.length_b   1.000
_cell.length_c   1.000
_cell.angle_alpha   90.00
_cell.angle_beta   90.00
_cell.angle_gamma   90.00
#
_symmetry.space_group_name_H-M   'P 1'
#
loop_
_entity.id
_entity.type
_entity.pdbx_description
1 polymer ?
#
loop_
_entity_poly.entity_id
_entity_poly.type
_entity_poly.pdbx_seq_one_letter_code
_entity_poly.pdbx_strand_id
1 'polypeptide(L)'
;SGGWGNDPMQASECGYNTQYPNTPNGITDSEYSVNVGVQNLAVCLSAAEVQNPVDMDNIKLALQGYNYGNGYISWAKSNYGGYTYANAVEFSTKQAERLGWSSYGDTQYVSHVLQYYPFGRMSTGVGNT
;
A
#
# COMPACT_ATOMS: atom_id res chain seq x y z
N SER A 1 -5.89 0.66 -11.28
CA SER A 1 -6.81 1.56 -12.01
C SER A 1 -6.11 2.59 -12.90
N GLY A 2 -4.94 3.15 -12.55
CA GLY A 2 -4.34 4.23 -13.34
C GLY A 2 -5.24 5.48 -13.45
N GLY A 3 -6.20 5.62 -12.53
CA GLY A 3 -7.26 6.64 -12.55
C GLY A 3 -8.50 6.30 -13.38
N TRP A 4 -8.56 5.13 -14.03
CA TRP A 4 -9.69 4.71 -14.86
C TRP A 4 -10.66 3.81 -14.08
N GLY A 5 -11.96 4.07 -14.24
CA GLY A 5 -13.05 3.34 -13.59
C GLY A 5 -13.68 4.10 -12.41
N ASN A 6 -14.71 3.50 -11.82
CA ASN A 6 -15.48 4.12 -10.73
C ASN A 6 -14.85 3.91 -9.33
N ASP A 7 -13.83 3.06 -9.23
CA ASP A 7 -13.03 2.85 -8.02
C ASP A 7 -11.55 3.22 -8.26
N PRO A 8 -11.25 4.52 -8.44
CA PRO A 8 -9.90 5.00 -8.74
C PRO A 8 -8.87 4.63 -7.67
N MET A 9 -9.24 4.58 -6.40
CA MET A 9 -8.35 4.18 -5.31
C MET A 9 -8.27 2.66 -5.09
N GLN A 10 -9.08 1.86 -5.81
CA GLN A 10 -9.24 0.41 -5.56
C GLN A 10 -9.58 0.13 -4.08
N ALA A 11 -10.46 0.96 -3.51
CA ALA A 11 -10.81 0.96 -2.11
C ALA A 11 -11.98 0.01 -1.79
N SER A 12 -12.56 -0.67 -2.80
CA SER A 12 -13.71 -1.56 -2.60
C SER A 12 -13.47 -2.63 -1.54
N GLU A 13 -12.30 -3.25 -1.56
CA GLU A 13 -11.93 -4.34 -0.65
C GLU A 13 -11.43 -3.86 0.72
N CYS A 14 -11.31 -2.54 0.91
CA CYS A 14 -10.90 -1.96 2.18
C CYS A 14 -12.00 -2.07 3.24
N GLY A 15 -11.63 -2.33 4.50
CA GLY A 15 -12.57 -2.42 5.62
C GLY A 15 -13.30 -1.10 5.97
N TYR A 16 -12.89 0.04 5.39
CA TYR A 16 -13.58 1.32 5.52
C TYR A 16 -14.68 1.53 4.47
N ASN A 17 -14.75 0.68 3.44
CA ASN A 17 -15.90 0.66 2.54
C ASN A 17 -17.09 0.01 3.26
N THR A 18 -18.08 0.84 3.59
CA THR A 18 -19.32 0.45 4.28
C THR A 18 -20.56 0.65 3.42
N GLN A 19 -20.41 1.22 2.22
CA GLN A 19 -21.53 1.58 1.34
C GLN A 19 -21.67 0.66 0.13
N TYR A 20 -20.58 0.05 -0.34
CA TYR A 20 -20.54 -0.80 -1.52
C TYR A 20 -20.06 -2.22 -1.19
N PRO A 21 -20.34 -3.23 -2.03
CA PRO A 21 -19.81 -4.57 -1.83
C PRO A 21 -18.28 -4.57 -1.71
N ASN A 22 -17.74 -5.31 -0.73
CA ASN A 22 -16.30 -5.49 -0.56
C ASN A 22 -15.74 -6.54 -1.54
N THR A 23 -16.04 -6.35 -2.82
CA THR A 23 -15.53 -7.17 -3.93
C THR A 23 -14.72 -6.29 -4.86
N PRO A 24 -13.78 -6.85 -5.65
CA PRO A 24 -13.01 -6.06 -6.62
C PRO A 24 -13.91 -5.18 -7.50
N ASN A 25 -13.62 -3.87 -7.55
CA ASN A 25 -14.39 -2.84 -8.27
C ASN A 25 -15.88 -2.72 -7.85
N GLY A 26 -16.21 -3.03 -6.59
CA GLY A 26 -17.56 -2.90 -6.04
C GLY A 26 -18.04 -1.45 -5.85
N ILE A 27 -17.12 -0.50 -5.63
CA ILE A 27 -17.44 0.93 -5.54
C ILE A 27 -17.74 1.48 -6.93
N THR A 28 -18.94 2.04 -7.10
CA THR A 28 -19.38 2.69 -8.35
C THR A 28 -19.38 4.21 -8.29
N ASP A 29 -18.99 4.79 -7.15
CA ASP A 29 -18.87 6.23 -6.92
C ASP A 29 -17.40 6.60 -6.71
N SER A 30 -16.86 7.37 -7.65
CA SER A 30 -15.48 7.81 -7.63
C SER A 30 -15.14 8.72 -6.46
N GLU A 31 -16.06 9.60 -6.03
CA GLU A 31 -15.83 10.49 -4.89
C GLU A 31 -15.78 9.68 -3.59
N TYR A 32 -16.69 8.72 -3.45
CA TYR A 32 -16.66 7.78 -2.34
C TYR A 32 -15.36 6.95 -2.32
N SER A 33 -14.92 6.42 -3.46
CA SER A 33 -13.64 5.70 -3.58
C SER A 33 -12.46 6.55 -3.12
N VAL A 34 -12.42 7.83 -3.51
CA VAL A 34 -11.37 8.77 -3.07
C VAL A 34 -11.43 8.96 -1.55
N ASN A 35 -12.61 9.21 -0.98
CA ASN A 35 -12.77 9.45 0.45
C ASN A 35 -12.34 8.24 1.29
N VAL A 36 -12.82 7.04 0.94
CA VAL A 36 -12.44 5.79 1.62
C VAL A 36 -10.96 5.49 1.43
N GLY A 37 -10.46 5.68 0.21
CA GLY A 37 -9.05 5.46 -0.12
C GLY A 37 -8.12 6.38 0.69
N VAL A 38 -8.45 7.67 0.80
CA VAL A 38 -7.68 8.64 1.60
C VAL A 38 -7.74 8.29 3.09
N GLN A 39 -8.90 7.89 3.60
CA GLN A 39 -9.03 7.43 4.99
C GLN A 39 -8.13 6.23 5.26
N ASN A 40 -8.15 5.21 4.39
CA ASN A 40 -7.31 4.03 4.55
C ASN A 40 -5.81 4.38 4.48
N LEU A 41 -5.42 5.24 3.55
CA LEU A 41 -4.04 5.71 3.43
C LEU A 41 -3.59 6.49 4.69
N ALA A 42 -4.45 7.36 5.23
CA ALA A 42 -4.15 8.10 6.46
C ALA A 42 -3.90 7.16 7.65
N VAL A 43 -4.68 6.09 7.77
CA VAL A 43 -4.48 5.07 8.79
C VAL A 43 -3.15 4.34 8.59
N CYS A 44 -2.82 3.97 7.34
CA CYS A 44 -1.53 3.33 7.04
C CYS A 44 -0.34 4.23 7.38
N LEU A 45 -0.42 5.52 7.04
CA LEU A 45 0.63 6.51 7.35
C LEU A 45 0.82 6.68 8.86
N SER A 46 -0.28 6.72 9.61
CA SER A 46 -0.24 6.80 11.07
C SER A 46 0.35 5.52 11.70
N ALA A 47 -0.06 4.34 11.23
CA ALA A 47 0.44 3.05 11.72
C ALA A 47 1.93 2.83 11.40
N ALA A 48 2.39 3.34 10.25
CA ALA A 48 3.80 3.36 9.87
C ALA A 48 4.61 4.45 10.58
N GLU A 49 3.99 5.31 11.39
CA GLU A 49 4.63 6.41 12.13
C GLU A 49 5.38 7.39 11.22
N VAL A 50 4.82 7.69 10.04
CA VAL A 50 5.40 8.69 9.12
C VAL A 50 5.48 10.05 9.79
N GLN A 51 6.68 10.61 9.92
CA GLN A 51 6.89 11.87 10.63
C GLN A 51 6.70 13.10 9.75
N ASN A 52 7.07 13.01 8.48
CA ASN A 52 7.04 14.13 7.55
C ASN A 52 7.04 13.63 6.09
N PRO A 53 6.78 14.52 5.10
CA PRO A 53 6.68 14.12 3.68
C PRO A 53 7.96 13.59 3.03
N VAL A 54 9.12 13.69 3.70
CA VAL A 54 10.40 13.15 3.18
C VAL A 54 10.87 11.90 3.93
N ASP A 55 10.07 11.39 4.88
CA ASP A 55 10.29 10.14 5.60
C ASP A 55 9.96 8.95 4.69
N MET A 56 10.78 8.76 3.67
CA MET A 56 10.52 7.81 2.59
C MET A 56 10.49 6.37 3.08
N ASP A 57 11.18 6.02 4.15
CA ASP A 57 11.20 4.64 4.67
C ASP A 57 9.84 4.27 5.28
N ASN A 58 9.27 5.14 6.12
CA ASN A 58 7.94 4.92 6.67
C ASN A 58 6.84 5.13 5.63
N ILE A 59 7.03 6.03 4.65
CA ILE A 59 6.09 6.19 3.53
C ILE A 59 6.01 4.90 2.72
N LYS A 60 7.14 4.27 2.37
CA LYS A 60 7.15 2.98 1.65
C LYS A 60 6.44 1.89 2.46
N LEU A 61 6.64 1.86 3.78
CA LEU A 61 5.95 0.93 4.68
C LEU A 61 4.43 1.16 4.67
N ALA A 62 3.98 2.40 4.78
CA ALA A 62 2.56 2.75 4.70
C ALA A 62 1.95 2.37 3.36
N LEU A 63 2.64 2.63 2.25
CA LEU A 63 2.18 2.29 0.90
C LEU A 63 2.02 0.77 0.73
N GLN A 64 2.99 -0.02 1.16
CA GLN A 64 2.84 -1.47 1.09
C GLN A 64 1.77 -1.99 2.06
N GLY A 65 1.61 -1.33 3.22
CA GLY A 65 0.50 -1.57 4.15
C GLY A 65 -0.87 -1.25 3.55
N TYR A 66 -0.98 -0.25 2.68
CA TYR A 66 -2.21 0.02 1.93
C TYR A 66 -2.55 -1.15 1.00
N ASN A 67 -1.54 -1.75 0.35
CA ASN A 67 -1.71 -2.85 -0.59
C ASN A 67 -2.05 -4.19 0.09
N TYR A 68 -1.39 -4.51 1.21
CA TYR A 68 -1.57 -5.77 1.93
C TYR A 68 -2.51 -5.69 3.15
N GLY A 69 -2.93 -4.49 3.52
CA GLY A 69 -3.60 -4.21 4.78
C GLY A 69 -2.64 -3.95 5.95
N ASN A 70 -3.14 -3.29 6.99
CA ASN A 70 -2.37 -2.84 8.15
C ASN A 70 -1.62 -3.94 8.91
N GLY A 71 -2.06 -5.21 8.81
CA GLY A 71 -1.35 -6.35 9.42
C GLY A 71 0.09 -6.48 8.93
N TYR A 72 0.36 -6.09 7.68
CA TYR A 72 1.71 -6.05 7.14
C TYR A 72 2.60 -5.04 7.87
N ILE A 73 2.08 -3.85 8.22
CA ILE A 73 2.86 -2.77 8.85
C ILE A 73 3.44 -3.28 10.18
N SER A 74 2.58 -3.84 11.04
CA SER A 74 3.01 -4.40 12.33
C SER A 74 3.98 -5.56 12.13
N TRP A 75 3.70 -6.47 11.21
CA TRP A 75 4.56 -7.61 10.91
C TRP A 75 5.96 -7.17 10.45
N ALA A 76 6.04 -6.21 9.53
CA ALA A 76 7.30 -5.72 8.98
C ALA A 76 8.13 -4.98 10.05
N LYS A 77 7.50 -4.16 10.89
CA LYS A 77 8.18 -3.49 12.02
C LYS A 77 8.74 -4.51 13.02
N SER A 78 7.94 -5.50 13.42
CA SER A 78 8.35 -6.48 14.44
C SER A 78 9.44 -7.44 13.95
N ASN A 79 9.45 -7.82 12.67
CA ASN A 79 10.38 -8.82 12.16
C ASN A 79 11.61 -8.22 11.46
N TYR A 80 11.49 -7.01 10.88
CA TYR A 80 12.52 -6.42 10.02
C TYR A 80 12.84 -4.96 10.36
N GLY A 81 12.14 -4.36 11.33
CA GLY A 81 12.30 -2.94 11.66
C GLY A 81 11.68 -1.97 10.65
N GLY A 82 11.01 -2.46 9.59
CA GLY A 82 10.42 -1.61 8.56
C GLY A 82 10.20 -2.31 7.22
N TYR A 83 9.98 -1.53 6.17
CA TYR A 83 9.75 -2.03 4.81
C TYR A 83 11.04 -2.42 4.10
N THR A 84 11.01 -3.56 3.41
CA THR A 84 11.97 -3.91 2.36
C THR A 84 11.23 -4.56 1.20
N TYR A 85 11.81 -4.59 0.00
CA TYR A 85 11.20 -5.39 -1.08
C TYR A 85 11.17 -6.89 -0.74
N ALA A 86 12.22 -7.39 -0.09
CA ALA A 86 12.34 -8.80 0.29
C ALA A 86 11.23 -9.25 1.26
N ASN A 87 10.93 -8.46 2.29
CA ASN A 87 9.87 -8.81 3.23
C ASN A 87 8.45 -8.61 2.63
N ALA A 88 8.28 -7.74 1.64
CA ALA A 88 7.04 -7.64 0.87
C ALA A 88 6.78 -8.91 0.03
N VAL A 89 7.82 -9.49 -0.58
CA VAL A 89 7.75 -10.78 -1.30
C VAL A 89 7.47 -11.93 -0.33
N GLU A 90 8.16 -11.97 0.80
CA GLU A 90 7.96 -13.01 1.82
C GLU A 90 6.53 -12.98 2.36
N PHE A 91 6.00 -11.81 2.68
CA PHE A 91 4.64 -11.66 3.18
C PHE A 91 3.61 -12.11 2.14
N SER A 92 3.77 -11.69 0.88
CA SER A 92 2.90 -12.11 -0.22
C SER A 92 2.85 -13.63 -0.35
N THR A 93 4.03 -14.27 -0.33
CA THR A 93 4.17 -15.73 -0.47
C THR A 93 3.47 -16.44 0.69
N LYS A 94 3.73 -16.03 1.93
CA LYS A 94 3.11 -16.63 3.12
C LYS A 94 1.59 -16.50 3.12
N GLN A 95 1.05 -15.36 2.69
CA GLN A 95 -0.39 -15.14 2.66
C GLN A 95 -1.06 -15.88 1.49
N ALA A 96 -0.41 -15.93 0.32
CA ALA A 96 -0.88 -16.70 -0.82
C ALA A 96 -0.95 -18.20 -0.49
N GLU A 97 0.09 -18.77 0.12
CA GLU A 97 0.12 -20.17 0.56
C GLU A 97 -1.01 -20.48 1.55
N ARG A 98 -1.24 -19.60 2.54
CA ARG A 98 -2.30 -19.78 3.55
C ARG A 98 -3.70 -19.78 2.94
N LEU A 99 -3.92 -19.00 1.90
CA LEU A 99 -5.22 -18.84 1.24
C LEU A 99 -5.41 -19.76 0.04
N GLY A 100 -4.36 -20.48 -0.38
CA GLY A 100 -4.36 -21.27 -1.61
C GLY A 100 -4.42 -20.41 -2.87
N TRP A 101 -3.88 -19.19 -2.83
CA TRP A 101 -3.86 -18.24 -3.96
C TRP A 101 -2.52 -18.29 -4.69
N SER A 102 -2.49 -17.81 -5.94
CA SER A 102 -1.24 -17.70 -6.72
C SER A 102 -0.34 -16.56 -6.25
N SER A 103 -0.93 -15.50 -5.71
CA SER A 103 -0.23 -14.35 -5.14
C SER A 103 -1.15 -13.58 -4.20
N TYR A 104 -0.57 -12.82 -3.26
CA TYR A 104 -1.32 -11.94 -2.37
C TYR A 104 -0.86 -10.50 -2.57
N GLY A 105 -1.74 -9.63 -3.06
CA GLY A 105 -1.46 -8.23 -3.40
C GLY A 105 -0.34 -8.06 -4.45
N ASP A 106 0.30 -6.89 -4.45
CA ASP A 106 1.35 -6.48 -5.38
C ASP A 106 2.66 -6.18 -4.63
N THR A 107 3.66 -7.05 -4.82
CA THR A 107 5.00 -6.89 -4.21
C THR A 107 5.75 -5.65 -4.73
N GLN A 108 5.36 -5.11 -5.88
CA GLN A 108 5.97 -3.94 -6.51
C GLN A 108 5.13 -2.67 -6.32
N TYR A 109 4.13 -2.70 -5.44
CA TYR A 109 3.21 -1.59 -5.23
C TYR A 109 3.92 -0.27 -4.92
N VAL A 110 4.94 -0.31 -4.04
CA VAL A 110 5.76 0.86 -3.70
C VAL A 110 6.42 1.47 -4.93
N SER A 111 7.04 0.67 -5.80
CA SER A 111 7.64 1.18 -7.04
C SER A 111 6.59 1.72 -8.01
N HIS A 112 5.44 1.05 -8.12
CA HIS A 112 4.34 1.49 -8.99
C HIS A 112 3.71 2.81 -8.54
N VAL A 113 3.69 3.11 -7.24
CA VAL A 113 3.20 4.38 -6.72
C VAL A 113 4.26 5.47 -6.83
N LEU A 114 5.49 5.20 -6.39
CA LEU A 114 6.54 6.21 -6.31
C LEU A 114 7.06 6.68 -7.67
N GLN A 115 6.84 5.93 -8.76
CA GLN A 115 7.16 6.40 -10.12
C GLN A 115 6.42 7.69 -10.49
N TYR A 116 5.26 7.95 -9.87
CA TYR A 116 4.46 9.17 -10.09
C TYR A 116 4.72 10.26 -9.04
N TYR A 117 5.55 9.97 -8.03
CA TYR A 117 5.84 10.91 -6.95
C TYR A 117 7.10 11.74 -7.26
N PRO A 118 7.03 13.09 -7.30
CA PRO A 118 8.16 13.95 -7.67
C PRO A 118 9.41 13.72 -6.80
N PHE A 119 9.21 13.41 -5.51
CA PHE A 119 10.30 13.14 -4.57
C PHE A 119 10.74 11.67 -4.55
N GLY A 120 9.98 10.76 -5.17
CA GLY A 120 10.34 9.33 -5.28
C GLY A 120 11.62 9.10 -6.09
N ARG A 121 12.00 10.08 -6.94
CA ARG A 121 13.24 10.07 -7.72
C ARG A 121 14.48 10.61 -6.98
N MET A 122 14.34 11.13 -5.77
CA MET A 122 15.46 11.73 -5.03
C MET A 122 16.33 10.70 -4.26
N SER A 123 16.03 9.41 -4.34
CA SER A 123 16.76 8.37 -3.59
C SER A 123 17.32 7.26 -4.50
N THR A 124 18.20 7.61 -5.45
CA THR A 124 19.18 6.68 -6.05
C THR A 124 20.52 7.36 -6.40
N GLY A 125 20.81 8.53 -5.84
CA GLY A 125 21.94 9.37 -6.24
C GLY A 125 23.03 9.53 -5.19
N VAL A 126 23.50 8.45 -4.56
CA VAL A 126 24.79 8.47 -3.82
C VAL A 126 25.51 7.16 -4.09
N GLY A 127 26.63 7.24 -4.84
CA GLY A 127 27.60 6.16 -4.94
C GLY A 127 28.31 6.04 -6.28
N ASN A 128 29.23 6.98 -6.59
CA ASN A 128 30.61 6.59 -6.91
C ASN A 128 31.52 7.83 -6.86
N THR A 129 32.38 7.88 -5.85
CA THR A 129 33.66 8.61 -5.88
C THR A 129 34.68 7.83 -6.67
#